data_AF-A0A8I2GYR6-F1
#
_entry.id   AF-A0A8I2GYR6-F1
#
_cell.length_a   1.000
_cell.length_b   1.000
_cell.length_c   1.000
_cell.angle_alpha   90.00
_cell.angle_beta   90.00
_cell.angle_gamma   90.00
#
_symmetry.space_group_name_H-M   'P 1'
#
loop_
_entity.id
_entity.type
_entity.pdbx_description
1 polymer ?
#
loop_
_entity_poly.entity_id
_entity_poly.type
_entity_poly.pdbx_seq_one_letter_code
_entity_poly.pdbx_strand_id
1 'polypeptide(L)' 'MNVLSKIVKPAAAPSVGALFAEARAARGYSLDDVAETTGLTVAEVTALENDVDYDLSRIRRTAAALGVLDKI' A
#
# COMPACT_ATOMS: atom_id res chain seq x y z
N MET A 1 25.34 19.25 10.95
CA MET A 1 25.47 17.91 10.35
C MET A 1 24.69 16.91 11.18
N ASN A 2 23.86 16.08 10.51
CA ASN A 2 23.32 14.75 10.87
C ASN A 2 22.71 14.56 12.28
N VAL A 3 21.50 14.02 12.45
CA VAL A 3 21.08 12.70 11.95
C VAL A 3 19.55 12.66 11.80
N LEU A 4 19.05 12.46 10.58
CA LEU A 4 17.66 12.06 10.35
C LEU A 4 17.52 10.61 10.80
N SER A 5 16.91 10.42 11.96
CA SER A 5 16.47 9.13 12.48
C SER A 5 15.46 8.51 11.49
N LYS A 6 15.97 7.70 10.55
CA LYS A 6 15.13 6.73 9.84
C LYS A 6 14.67 5.72 10.88
N ILE A 7 13.47 5.93 11.41
CA ILE A 7 12.74 4.92 12.18
C ILE A 7 12.51 3.75 11.22
N VAL A 8 13.34 2.72 11.34
CA VAL A 8 13.06 1.42 10.74
C VAL A 8 11.93 0.82 11.56
N LYS A 9 10.70 0.90 11.04
CA LYS A 9 9.55 0.14 11.56
C LYS A 9 9.98 -1.34 11.59
N PRO A 10 9.82 -2.06 12.71
CA PRO A 10 10.21 -3.46 12.75
C PRO A 10 9.39 -4.19 11.68
N ALA A 11 10.07 -5.03 10.89
CA ALA A 11 9.43 -5.89 9.91
C ALA A 11 8.53 -6.87 10.65
N ALA A 12 7.31 -6.44 10.95
CA ALA A 12 6.18 -7.34 11.16
C ALA A 12 6.12 -8.27 9.94
N ALA A 13 5.62 -9.49 10.12
CA ALA A 13 5.40 -10.44 9.01
C ALA A 13 4.85 -9.71 7.78
N PRO A 14 5.29 -10.04 6.55
CA PRO A 14 4.93 -9.28 5.35
C PRO A 14 3.41 -9.21 5.24
N SER A 15 2.84 -8.05 5.59
CA SER A 15 1.41 -7.82 5.49
C SER A 15 1.11 -7.23 4.12
N VAL A 16 -0.06 -7.57 3.58
CA VAL A 16 -0.49 -7.08 2.27
C VAL A 16 -0.61 -5.56 2.32
N GLY A 17 -1.11 -5.02 3.44
CA GLY A 17 -1.20 -3.58 3.65
C GLY A 17 0.17 -2.87 3.67
N ALA A 18 1.16 -3.45 4.34
CA ALA A 18 2.52 -2.91 4.34
C ALA A 18 3.15 -2.93 2.94
N LEU A 19 2.94 -4.02 2.18
CA LEU A 19 3.39 -4.14 0.79
C LEU A 19 2.78 -3.03 -0.09
N PHE A 20 1.49 -2.75 0.06
CA PHE A 20 0.82 -1.68 -0.69
C PHE A 20 1.35 -0.30 -0.32
N ALA A 21 1.46 0.00 0.98
CA ALA A 21 1.99 1.28 1.45
C ALA A 21 3.42 1.53 0.93
N GLU A 22 4.28 0.50 0.95
CA GLU A 22 5.64 0.58 0.42
C GLU A 22 5.64 0.76 -1.10
N ALA A 23 4.86 -0.03 -1.85
CA ALA A 23 4.80 0.04 -3.30
C ALA A 23 4.25 1.38 -3.80
N ARG A 24 3.29 1.97 -3.08
CA ARG A 24 2.76 3.30 -3.31
C ARG A 24 3.83 4.37 -3.05
N ALA A 25 4.48 4.31 -1.88
CA ALA A 25 5.53 5.27 -1.50
C ALA A 25 6.74 5.21 -2.45
N ALA A 26 7.16 4.02 -2.88
CA ALA A 26 8.26 3.82 -3.81
C ALA A 26 7.99 4.44 -5.19
N ARG A 27 6.71 4.56 -5.59
CA ARG A 27 6.29 5.23 -6.83
C ARG A 27 6.02 6.73 -6.66
N GLY A 28 5.97 7.23 -5.43
CA GLY A 28 5.61 8.62 -5.14
C GLY A 28 4.11 8.91 -5.32
N TYR A 29 3.25 7.87 -5.27
CA TYR A 29 1.81 8.05 -5.38
C TYR A 29 1.19 8.46 -4.03
N SER A 30 0.23 9.37 -4.10
CA SER A 30 -0.69 9.67 -3.00
C SER A 30 -1.76 8.58 -2.88
N LEU A 31 -2.52 8.60 -1.78
CA LEU A 31 -3.67 7.70 -1.62
C LEU A 31 -4.75 8.02 -2.67
N ASP A 32 -4.93 9.30 -3.01
CA ASP A 32 -5.83 9.76 -4.06
C ASP A 32 -5.46 9.22 -5.44
N ASP A 33 -4.17 9.22 -5.80
CA ASP A 33 -3.71 8.67 -7.09
C ASP A 33 -4.04 7.17 -7.23
N VAL A 34 -3.85 6.42 -6.15
CA VAL A 34 -4.17 4.98 -6.11
C VAL A 34 -5.69 4.77 -6.16
N ALA A 35 -6.45 5.56 -5.41
CA ALA A 35 -7.91 5.52 -5.39
C ALA A 35 -8.49 5.77 -6.79
N GLU A 36 -8.03 6.82 -7.48
CA GLU A 36 -8.44 7.15 -8.85
C GLU A 36 -8.09 6.03 -9.83
N THR A 37 -6.87 5.48 -9.77
CA THR A 37 -6.41 4.42 -10.67
C THR A 37 -7.17 3.10 -10.47
N THR A 38 -7.53 2.77 -9.23
CA THR A 38 -8.17 1.49 -8.87
C THR A 38 -9.70 1.56 -8.86
N GLY A 39 -10.27 2.76 -8.97
CA GLY A 39 -11.69 3.03 -8.77
C GLY A 39 -12.15 2.75 -7.33
N LEU A 40 -11.24 2.91 -6.37
CA LEU A 40 -11.53 2.82 -4.93
C LEU A 40 -11.62 4.22 -4.34
N THR A 41 -12.18 4.32 -3.14
CA THR A 41 -12.09 5.51 -2.32
C THR A 41 -10.79 5.54 -1.53
N VAL A 42 -10.33 6.73 -1.12
CA VAL A 42 -9.17 6.88 -0.23
C VAL A 42 -9.34 6.08 1.07
N ALA A 43 -10.56 6.00 1.60
CA ALA A 43 -10.87 5.20 2.79
C ALA A 43 -10.66 3.70 2.55
N GLU A 44 -11.06 3.17 1.41
CA GLU A 44 -10.86 1.76 1.04
C GLU A 44 -9.37 1.46 0.80
N VAL A 45 -8.64 2.34 0.13
CA VAL A 45 -7.18 2.20 -0.02
C VAL A 45 -6.48 2.22 1.33
N THR A 46 -6.90 3.12 2.23
CA THR A 46 -6.38 3.19 3.60
C THR A 46 -6.72 1.92 4.40
N ALA A 47 -7.91 1.35 4.22
CA ALA A 47 -8.30 0.10 4.87
C ALA A 47 -7.46 -1.08 4.37
N LEU A 48 -7.14 -1.13 3.07
CA LEU A 48 -6.22 -2.12 2.52
C LEU A 48 -4.80 -1.96 3.10
N GLU A 49 -4.27 -0.74 3.17
CA GLU A 49 -2.92 -0.47 3.73
C GLU A 49 -2.78 -0.77 5.23
N ASN A 50 -3.89 -0.77 5.97
CA ASN A 50 -3.92 -1.08 7.40
C ASN A 50 -4.36 -2.53 7.69
N ASP A 51 -4.47 -3.39 6.67
CA ASP A 51 -4.92 -4.78 6.81
C ASP A 51 -6.31 -4.87 7.51
N VAL A 52 -7.21 -3.95 7.16
CA VAL A 52 -8.61 -3.91 7.62
C VAL A 52 -9.56 -4.47 6.55
N ASP A 53 -9.23 -4.26 5.26
CA ASP A 53 -9.98 -4.78 4.13
C ASP A 53 -9.26 -6.00 3.54
N TYR A 54 -9.97 -7.13 3.46
CA TYR A 54 -9.48 -8.41 2.93
C TYR A 54 -10.24 -8.86 1.69
N ASP A 55 -10.99 -7.97 1.03
CA ASP A 55 -11.65 -8.27 -0.23
C ASP A 55 -10.59 -8.58 -1.31
N LEU A 56 -10.53 -9.84 -1.73
CA LEU A 56 -9.57 -10.33 -2.71
C LEU A 56 -9.65 -9.60 -4.05
N SER A 57 -10.84 -9.13 -4.46
CA SER A 57 -11.00 -8.39 -5.71
C SER A 57 -10.38 -7.00 -5.62
N ARG A 58 -10.51 -6.33 -4.46
CA ARG A 58 -9.87 -5.04 -4.19
C ARG A 58 -8.36 -5.19 -4.05
N ILE A 59 -7.90 -6.18 -3.30
CA ILE A 59 -6.47 -6.52 -3.16
C ILE A 59 -5.84 -6.73 -4.54
N ARG A 60 -6.42 -7.58 -5.40
CA ARG A 60 -5.86 -7.85 -6.73
C ARG A 60 -5.83 -6.63 -7.62
N ARG A 61 -6.86 -5.77 -7.57
CA ARG A 61 -6.88 -4.50 -8.32
C ARG A 61 -5.77 -3.55 -7.87
N THR A 62 -5.65 -3.33 -6.57
CA THR A 62 -4.63 -2.45 -5.99
C THR A 62 -3.23 -2.99 -6.25
N ALA A 63 -3.04 -4.30 -6.14
CA ALA A 63 -1.79 -4.97 -6.45
C ALA A 63 -1.37 -4.84 -7.91
N ALA A 64 -2.32 -4.96 -8.83
CA ALA A 64 -2.06 -4.78 -10.26
C ALA A 64 -1.69 -3.31 -10.57
N ALA A 65 -2.42 -2.34 -10.02
CA ALA A 65 -2.12 -0.92 -10.17
C ALA A 65 -0.75 -0.54 -9.59
N LEU A 66 -0.39 -1.14 -8.46
CA LEU A 66 0.92 -0.99 -7.81
C LEU A 66 1.96 -1.99 -8.34
N GLY A 67 1.68 -2.76 -9.41
CA GLY A 67 2.63 -3.71 -10.00
C GLY A 67 3.33 -4.63 -9.00
N VAL A 68 2.62 -5.07 -7.96
CA VAL A 68 3.08 -6.03 -6.94
C VAL A 68 2.21 -7.29 -6.91
N LEU A 69 1.41 -7.51 -7.95
CA LEU A 69 0.51 -8.67 -8.04
C LEU A 69 1.24 -10.02 -7.96
N ASP A 70 2.52 -10.09 -8.33
CA ASP A 70 3.34 -11.32 -8.21
C ASP A 70 3.78 -11.61 -6.75
N LYS A 71 3.64 -10.62 -5.86
CA LYS A 71 4.13 -10.66 -4.47
C LYS A 71 3.04 -10.97 -3.43
N ILE A 72 1.81 -11.28 -3.89
CA ILE A 72 0.63 -11.49 -3.05
C ILE A 72 0.13 -12.92 -3.19
#